data_AF-A0A392U9F7-F1
#
_entry.id   AF-A0A392U9F7-F1
#
_cell.length_a   1.000
_cell.length_b   1.000
_cell.length_c   1.000
_cell.angle_alpha   90.00
_cell.angle_beta   90.00
_cell.angle_gamma   90.00
#
_symmetry.space_group_name_H-M   'P 1'
#
loop_
_entity.id
_entity.type
_entity.pdbx_description
1 polymer ?
#
loop_
_entity_poly.entity_id
_entity_poly.type
_entity_poly.pdbx_seq_one_letter_code
_entity_poly.pdbx_strand_id
1 'polypeptide(L)' 'MGELEEYYEEEKAQVKGCTEYLEQELPPKQEDPETFTVPVCFGSVQGRALCDLDSSISLMPLHFARKW' A
#
# COMPACT_ATOMS: atom_id res chain seq x y z
N MET A 1 14.26 -42.96 6.71
CA MET A 1 14.49 -41.97 5.65
C MET A 1 13.19 -41.32 5.21
N GLY A 2 12.10 -42.09 5.00
CA GLY A 2 10.80 -41.55 4.60
C GLY A 2 10.00 -40.74 5.64
N GLU A 3 10.16 -40.99 6.95
CA GLU A 3 9.43 -40.24 8.00
C GLU A 3 9.76 -38.74 8.02
N LEU A 4 11.01 -38.40 7.72
CA LEU A 4 11.45 -37.01 7.67
C LEU A 4 10.88 -36.30 6.44
N GLU A 5 10.83 -36.99 5.30
CA GLU A 5 10.23 -36.48 4.05
C GLU A 5 8.71 -36.30 4.18
N GLU A 6 8.02 -37.21 4.87
CA GLU A 6 6.58 -37.10 5.15
C GLU A 6 6.27 -35.89 6.03
N TYR A 7 7.04 -35.68 7.11
CA TYR A 7 6.91 -34.49 7.97
C TYR A 7 7.11 -33.18 7.21
N TYR A 8 8.11 -33.10 6.32
CA TYR A 8 8.34 -31.89 5.52
C TYR A 8 7.20 -31.59 4.55
N GLU A 9 6.57 -32.61 3.96
CA GLU A 9 5.43 -32.38 3.07
C GLU A 9 4.15 -32.01 3.81
N GLU A 10 3.90 -32.56 5.00
CA GLU A 10 2.79 -32.11 5.85
C GLU A 10 2.93 -30.64 6.28
N GLU A 11 4.12 -30.22 6.72
CA GLU A 11 4.42 -28.82 7.06
C GLU A 11 4.18 -27.88 5.87
N LYS A 12 4.69 -28.26 4.70
CA LYS A 12 4.54 -27.45 3.47
C LYS A 12 3.08 -27.35 3.05
N ALA A 13 2.29 -28.42 3.20
CA ALA A 13 0.86 -28.41 2.93
C ALA A 13 0.10 -27.47 3.89
N GLN A 14 0.45 -27.46 5.18
CA GLN A 14 -0.13 -26.56 6.18
C GLN A 14 0.19 -25.09 5.89
N VAL A 15 1.47 -24.78 5.60
CA VAL A 15 1.88 -23.42 5.23
C VAL A 15 1.11 -22.95 3.99
N LYS A 16 0.99 -23.82 2.99
CA LYS A 16 0.30 -23.49 1.74
C LYS A 16 -1.18 -23.20 1.95
N GLY A 17 -1.88 -24.02 2.74
CA GLY A 17 -3.27 -23.80 3.10
C GLY A 17 -3.50 -22.51 3.89
N CYS A 18 -2.60 -22.18 4.83
CA CYS A 18 -2.64 -20.91 5.55
C CYS A 18 -2.40 -19.70 4.63
N THR A 19 -1.42 -19.78 3.70
CA THR A 19 -1.17 -18.70 2.74
C THR A 19 -2.34 -18.51 1.79
N GLU A 20 -2.94 -19.58 1.26
CA GLU A 20 -4.09 -19.50 0.36
C GLU A 20 -5.32 -18.92 1.07
N TYR A 21 -5.58 -19.30 2.32
CA TYR A 21 -6.66 -18.73 3.11
C TYR A 21 -6.43 -17.25 3.41
N LEU A 22 -5.21 -16.87 3.81
CA LEU A 22 -4.87 -15.48 4.07
C LEU A 22 -4.95 -14.63 2.80
N GLU A 23 -4.53 -15.13 1.64
CA GLU A 23 -4.65 -14.42 0.37
C GLU A 23 -6.11 -14.25 -0.10
N GLN A 24 -7.00 -15.18 0.26
CA GLN A 24 -8.43 -15.07 -0.05
C GLN A 24 -9.14 -14.03 0.82
N GLU A 25 -8.80 -13.95 2.10
CA GLU A 25 -9.42 -13.02 3.05
C GLU A 25 -8.79 -11.63 3.00
N LEU A 26 -7.51 -11.53 2.68
CA LEU A 26 -6.81 -10.26 2.58
C LEU A 26 -7.00 -9.64 1.19
N PRO A 27 -7.17 -8.31 1.11
CA PRO A 27 -7.15 -7.64 -0.16
C PRO A 27 -5.80 -7.86 -0.87
N PRO A 28 -5.78 -7.91 -2.21
CA PRO A 28 -4.56 -8.09 -2.97
C PRO A 28 -3.56 -7.00 -2.57
N LYS A 29 -2.33 -7.41 -2.27
CA LYS A 29 -1.25 -6.48 -1.94
C LYS A 29 -1.06 -5.53 -3.12
N GLN A 30 -1.29 -4.24 -2.89
CA GLN A 30 -0.96 -3.22 -3.87
C GLN A 30 0.50 -2.83 -3.73
N GLU A 31 1.14 -2.57 -4.88
CA GLU A 31 2.45 -1.94 -4.91
C GLU A 31 2.38 -0.54 -4.30
N ASP A 32 3.49 -0.09 -3.72
CA ASP A 32 3.58 1.28 -3.24
C ASP A 32 3.45 2.23 -4.45
N PRO A 33 2.49 3.17 -4.45
CA PRO A 33 2.37 4.11 -5.55
C PRO A 33 3.55 5.07 -5.68
N GLU A 34 4.45 5.16 -4.68
CA GLU A 34 5.54 6.14 -4.50
C GLU A 34 5.04 7.59 -4.41
N THR A 35 4.20 7.99 -5.37
CA THR A 35 3.51 9.27 -5.45
C THR A 35 2.04 9.07 -5.77
N PHE A 36 1.17 9.76 -5.03
CA PHE A 36 -0.28 9.73 -5.23
C PHE A 36 -0.87 11.13 -5.13
N THR A 37 -2.13 11.29 -5.52
CA THR A 37 -2.82 12.57 -5.45
C THR A 37 -3.99 12.49 -4.49
N VAL A 38 -4.06 13.41 -3.53
CA VAL A 38 -5.19 13.54 -2.59
C VAL A 38 -5.99 14.80 -2.88
N PRO A 39 -7.33 14.76 -2.73
CA PRO A 39 -8.13 15.96 -2.73
C PRO A 39 -7.80 16.80 -1.48
N VAL A 40 -7.82 18.12 -1.65
CA VAL A 40 -7.49 19.07 -0.58
C VAL A 40 -8.51 20.20 -0.59
N CYS A 41 -8.82 20.69 0.61
CA CYS A 41 -9.57 21.91 0.82
C CYS A 41 -8.78 22.84 1.74
N PHE A 42 -8.45 24.04 1.26
CA PHE A 42 -7.88 25.13 2.07
C PHE A 42 -8.86 26.31 2.07
N GLY A 43 -9.61 26.46 3.15
CA GLY A 43 -10.73 27.42 3.20
C GLY A 43 -11.79 27.08 2.16
N SER A 44 -12.09 28.02 1.26
CA SER A 44 -13.02 27.85 0.14
C SER A 44 -12.37 27.28 -1.13
N VAL A 45 -11.04 27.14 -1.16
CA VAL A 45 -10.31 26.66 -2.33
C VAL A 45 -10.21 25.14 -2.30
N GLN A 46 -10.72 24.50 -3.35
CA GLN A 46 -10.59 23.06 -3.58
C GLN A 46 -9.46 22.80 -4.56
N GLY A 47 -8.72 21.71 -4.35
CA GLY A 47 -7.62 21.32 -5.21
C GLY A 47 -7.23 19.86 -5.06
N ARG A 48 -6.08 19.54 -5.65
CA ARG A 48 -5.43 18.24 -5.55
C ARG A 48 -3.97 18.45 -5.18
N ALA A 49 -3.51 17.78 -4.13
CA ALA A 49 -2.10 17.80 -3.72
C ALA A 49 -1.42 16.53 -4.20
N LEU A 50 -0.21 16.70 -4.71
CA LEU A 50 0.71 15.61 -4.97
C LEU A 50 1.36 15.21 -3.64
N CYS A 51 1.13 13.97 -3.21
CA CYS A 51 1.79 13.35 -2.07
C CYS A 51 2.89 12.46 -2.62
N ASP A 52 4.13 12.91 -2.48
CA ASP A 52 5.34 12.18 -2.83
C ASP A 52 5.96 11.67 -1.53
N LEU A 53 6.03 10.34 -1.35
CA LEU A 53 6.52 9.70 -0.13
C LEU A 53 8.03 9.84 0.05
N ASP A 54 8.77 10.10 -1.03
CA ASP A 54 10.21 10.38 -0.99
C ASP A 54 10.52 11.85 -0.67
N SER A 55 9.49 12.71 -0.63
CA SER A 55 9.65 14.13 -0.35
C SER A 55 9.57 14.43 1.14
N SER A 56 10.54 15.17 1.67
CA SER A 56 10.56 15.61 3.07
C SER A 56 9.86 16.95 3.32
N ILE A 57 9.40 17.64 2.27
CA ILE A 57 8.78 18.96 2.37
C ILE A 57 7.47 19.04 1.57
N SER A 58 6.49 19.75 2.12
CA SER A 58 5.25 20.06 1.40
C SER A 58 5.38 21.39 0.64
N LEU A 59 5.19 21.34 -0.67
CA LEU A 59 5.22 22.53 -1.54
C LEU A 59 3.80 23.00 -1.88
N MET A 60 3.59 24.32 -1.85
CA MET A 60 2.37 24.95 -2.33
C MET A 60 2.71 25.86 -3.53
N PRO A 61 2.23 25.56 -4.74
CA PRO A 61 2.47 26.41 -5.88
C PRO A 61 1.94 27.83 -5.64
N LEU A 62 2.70 28.85 -6.04
CA LEU A 62 2.33 30.26 -5.82
C LEU A 62 0.94 30.61 -6.39
N HIS A 63 0.58 30.05 -7.54
CA HIS A 63 -0.73 30.29 -8.15
C HIS A 63 -1.89 29.76 -7.29
N PHE A 64 -1.65 28.70 -6.49
CA PHE A 64 -2.62 28.14 -5.57
C PHE A 64 -2.66 28.96 -4.28
N ALA A 65 -1.49 29.30 -3.74
CA ALA A 65 -1.37 30.16 -2.56
C ALA A 65 -2.04 31.53 -2.76
N ARG A 66 -1.99 32.10 -3.98
CA ARG A 66 -2.67 33.36 -4.32
C ARG A 66 -4.20 33.28 -4.40
N LYS A 67 -4.77 32.07 -4.42
CA LYS A 67 -6.23 31.87 -4.40
C LYS A 67 -6.78 31.80 -2.99
N TRP A 68 -5.92 31.53 -2.02
CA TRP A 68 -6.23 31.62 -0.61
C TRP A 68 -6.30 33.10 -0.21
#